data_AF-A0A832ZGN3-F1
#
_entry.id   AF-A0A832ZGN3-F1
#
_cell.length_a   1.000
_cell.length_b   1.000
_cell.length_c   1.000
_cell.angle_alpha   90.00
_cell.angle_beta   90.00
_cell.angle_gamma   90.00
#
_symmetry.space_group_name_H-M   'P 1'
#
loop_
_entity.id
_entity.type
_entity.pdbx_description
1 polymer ?
#
loop_
_entity_poly.entity_id
_entity_poly.type
_entity_poly.pdbx_seq_one_letter_code
_entity_poly.pdbx_strand_id
1 'polypeptide(L)'
;MPKFDVAKADLERLVGKSFTVEQWEDLFLYAKCELDDVWEENGKIYFKADAKDTNRPDLWSAEGIARQVKWALGMKKGLPKYEVKKSDVVVYVDEKLKDIRPYGVYAVVEDVNLDDEALKQLIQLQEKIALTFGRKRREVAIGTF
;
A
#
# COMPACT_ATOMS: atom_id res chain seq x y z
N MET A 1 4.76 14.20 5.95
CA MET A 1 4.50 12.76 6.08
C MET A 1 3.41 12.38 5.08
N PRO A 2 3.48 11.21 4.44
CA PRO A 2 2.47 10.82 3.46
C PRO A 2 1.16 10.51 4.18
N LYS A 3 0.14 11.31 3.87
CA LYS A 3 -1.24 11.05 4.26
C LYS A 3 -1.98 10.33 3.15
N PHE A 4 -2.82 9.36 3.50
CA PHE A 4 -3.55 8.55 2.53
C PHE A 4 -4.85 8.02 3.13
N ASP A 5 -5.82 7.77 2.26
CA ASP A 5 -7.19 7.45 2.66
C ASP A 5 -7.43 5.95 2.54
N VAL A 6 -8.13 5.36 3.51
CA VAL A 6 -8.45 3.92 3.53
C VAL A 6 -9.88 3.70 3.98
N ALA A 7 -10.60 2.80 3.32
CA ALA A 7 -11.94 2.41 3.73
C ALA A 7 -11.87 1.46 4.93
N LYS A 8 -12.67 1.71 5.97
CA LYS A 8 -12.77 0.82 7.15
C LYS A 8 -13.15 -0.60 6.72
N ALA A 9 -14.14 -0.73 5.84
CA ALA A 9 -14.61 -2.02 5.36
C ALA A 9 -13.51 -2.81 4.63
N ASP A 10 -12.62 -2.12 3.90
CA ASP A 10 -11.51 -2.77 3.20
C ASP A 10 -10.43 -3.24 4.17
N LEU A 11 -10.05 -2.41 5.15
CA LEU A 11 -9.16 -2.82 6.23
C LEU A 11 -9.69 -4.04 7.00
N GLU A 12 -10.97 -4.05 7.33
CA GLU A 12 -11.61 -5.15 8.06
C GLU A 12 -11.69 -6.43 7.23
N ARG A 13 -11.97 -6.31 5.93
CA ARG A 13 -11.91 -7.41 4.97
C ARG A 13 -10.50 -7.98 4.88
N LEU A 14 -9.49 -7.11 4.76
CA LEU A 14 -8.10 -7.52 4.69
C LEU A 14 -7.65 -8.17 6.00
N VAL A 15 -7.93 -7.58 7.16
CA VAL A 15 -7.59 -8.15 8.48
C VAL A 15 -8.36 -9.44 8.76
N GLY A 16 -9.61 -9.54 8.32
CA GLY A 16 -10.53 -10.65 8.57
C GLY A 16 -11.30 -10.50 9.90
N LYS A 17 -11.36 -9.29 10.46
CA LYS A 17 -12.07 -8.95 11.69
C LYS A 17 -12.58 -7.51 11.63
N SER A 18 -13.72 -7.25 12.27
CA SER A 18 -14.28 -5.92 12.46
C SER A 18 -13.87 -5.32 13.80
N PHE A 19 -13.67 -4.01 13.84
CA PHE A 19 -13.31 -3.25 15.03
C PHE A 19 -14.14 -1.96 15.11
N THR A 20 -14.22 -1.38 16.31
CA THR A 20 -14.78 -0.04 16.51
C THR A 20 -13.79 1.03 16.04
N VAL A 21 -14.25 2.27 15.85
CA VAL A 21 -13.36 3.38 15.47
C VAL A 21 -12.31 3.63 16.55
N GLU A 22 -12.68 3.59 17.83
CA GLU A 22 -11.75 3.72 18.96
C GLU A 22 -10.66 2.64 18.93
N GLN A 23 -11.02 1.38 18.64
CA GLN A 23 -10.04 0.31 18.49
C GLN A 23 -9.12 0.55 17.29
N TRP A 24 -9.63 1.14 16.21
CA TRP A 24 -8.82 1.48 15.05
C TRP A 24 -7.77 2.54 15.38
N GLU A 25 -8.03 3.48 16.29
CA GLU A 25 -7.01 4.45 16.73
C GLU A 25 -5.77 3.75 17.28
N ASP A 26 -5.95 2.78 18.18
CA ASP A 26 -4.85 1.97 18.72
C ASP A 26 -4.19 1.09 17.66
N LEU A 27 -4.97 0.51 16.76
CA LEU A 27 -4.46 -0.38 15.71
C LEU A 27 -3.58 0.35 14.69
N PHE A 28 -3.87 1.60 14.37
CA PHE A 28 -3.05 2.42 13.47
C PHE A 28 -1.65 2.65 14.05
N LEU A 29 -1.52 2.79 15.37
CA LEU A 29 -0.24 2.96 16.04
C LEU A 29 0.70 1.76 15.81
N TYR A 30 0.17 0.53 15.75
CA TYR A 30 0.97 -0.66 15.40
C TYR A 30 1.52 -0.60 13.97
N ALA A 31 0.80 0.06 13.06
CA ALA A 31 1.24 0.32 11.70
C ALA A 31 2.12 1.58 11.58
N LYS A 32 2.57 2.19 12.70
CA LYS A 32 3.29 3.48 12.72
C LYS A 32 2.55 4.61 11.98
N CYS A 33 1.22 4.54 11.98
CA CYS A 33 0.35 5.56 11.44
C CYS A 33 -0.45 6.17 12.59
N GLU A 34 -0.81 7.44 12.46
CA GLU A 34 -1.85 8.04 13.29
C GLU A 34 -3.12 8.18 12.46
N LEU A 35 -4.25 8.04 13.14
CA LEU A 35 -5.55 8.33 12.54
C LEU A 35 -5.77 9.85 12.61
N ASP A 36 -5.75 10.50 11.44
CA ASP A 36 -5.80 11.96 11.29
C ASP A 36 -7.24 12.46 11.14
N ASP A 37 -8.12 11.65 10.54
CA ASP A 37 -9.50 12.03 10.24
C ASP A 37 -10.38 10.78 10.05
N VAL A 38 -11.68 10.91 10.36
CA VAL A 38 -12.71 9.90 10.12
C VAL A 38 -13.93 10.57 9.51
N TRP A 39 -14.39 10.06 8.38
CA TRP A 39 -15.62 10.55 7.76
C TRP A 39 -16.45 9.42 7.18
N GLU A 40 -17.71 9.74 6.90
CA GLU A 40 -18.65 8.84 6.24
C GLU A 40 -19.02 9.41 4.88
N GLU A 41 -18.97 8.58 3.85
CA GLU A 41 -19.41 8.91 2.50
C GLU A 41 -20.23 7.75 1.93
N ASN A 42 -21.46 8.02 1.50
CA ASN A 42 -22.39 7.03 0.96
C ASN A 42 -22.61 5.81 1.88
N GLY A 43 -22.66 6.01 3.20
CA GLY A 43 -22.83 4.93 4.18
C GLY A 43 -21.56 4.10 4.44
N LYS A 44 -20.40 4.52 3.92
CA LYS A 44 -19.10 3.88 4.15
C LYS A 44 -18.21 4.78 4.99
N ILE A 45 -17.56 4.20 6.00
CA ILE A 45 -16.60 4.90 6.85
C ILE A 45 -15.21 4.83 6.22
N TYR A 46 -14.53 5.98 6.19
CA TYR A 46 -13.16 6.13 5.72
C TYR A 46 -12.29 6.74 6.80
N PHE A 47 -11.00 6.40 6.75
CA PHE A 47 -9.97 6.92 7.63
C PHE A 47 -8.90 7.63 6.83
N LYS A 48 -8.40 8.75 7.35
CA LYS A 48 -7.19 9.40 6.87
C LYS A 48 -6.02 8.94 7.73
N ALA A 49 -5.12 8.17 7.14
CA ALA A 49 -3.91 7.71 7.79
C ALA A 49 -2.80 8.75 7.61
N ASP A 50 -2.08 9.10 8.68
CA ASP A 50 -0.82 9.84 8.61
C ASP A 50 0.36 8.94 8.98
N ALA A 51 1.10 8.47 7.97
CA ALA A 51 2.25 7.60 8.19
C ALA A 51 3.45 8.37 8.73
N LYS A 52 3.84 8.07 9.97
CA LYS A 52 4.95 8.77 10.65
C LYS A 52 6.32 8.30 10.18
N ASP A 53 6.42 7.08 9.68
CA ASP A 53 7.66 6.53 9.13
C ASP A 53 7.75 6.76 7.62
N THR A 54 8.50 7.79 7.22
CA THR A 54 8.69 8.16 5.82
C THR A 54 9.62 7.21 5.05
N ASN A 55 10.25 6.25 5.72
CA ASN A 55 11.16 5.28 5.10
C ASN A 55 10.50 3.92 4.87
N ARG A 56 9.21 3.78 5.20
CA ARG A 56 8.43 2.54 5.12
C ARG A 56 7.26 2.67 4.13
N PRO A 57 7.53 2.76 2.81
CA PRO A 57 6.48 2.86 1.79
C PRO A 57 5.53 1.65 1.79
N ASP A 58 5.96 0.52 2.37
CA ASP A 58 5.14 -0.67 2.55
C ASP A 58 3.96 -0.49 3.52
N LEU A 59 3.89 0.65 4.23
CA LEU A 59 2.83 1.01 5.18
C LEU A 59 1.83 2.03 4.61
N TRP A 60 2.05 2.55 3.41
CA TRP A 60 1.27 3.68 2.86
C TRP A 60 0.03 3.26 2.09
N SER A 61 -0.57 2.13 2.47
CA SER A 61 -1.80 1.58 1.88
C SER A 61 -2.59 0.75 2.90
N ALA A 62 -3.84 0.42 2.55
CA ALA A 62 -4.67 -0.46 3.37
C ALA A 62 -4.02 -1.84 3.60
N GLU A 63 -3.38 -2.43 2.59
CA GLU A 63 -2.70 -3.74 2.68
C GLU A 63 -1.51 -3.69 3.63
N GLY A 64 -0.75 -2.58 3.61
CA GLY A 64 0.37 -2.34 4.52
C GLY A 64 -0.07 -2.27 5.98
N ILE A 65 -1.09 -1.45 6.26
CA ILE A 65 -1.69 -1.30 7.60
C ILE A 65 -2.25 -2.65 8.07
N ALA A 66 -3.11 -3.27 7.25
CA ALA A 66 -3.75 -4.54 7.60
C ALA A 66 -2.72 -5.65 7.86
N ARG A 67 -1.61 -5.68 7.10
CA ARG A 67 -0.49 -6.59 7.36
C ARG A 67 0.11 -6.35 8.73
N GLN A 68 0.43 -5.11 9.11
CA GLN A 68 1.01 -4.86 10.44
C GLN A 68 0.04 -5.19 11.58
N VAL A 69 -1.23 -4.83 11.42
CA VAL A 69 -2.29 -5.14 12.38
C VAL A 69 -2.42 -6.65 12.61
N LYS A 70 -2.43 -7.47 11.55
CA LYS A 70 -2.47 -8.93 11.67
C LYS A 70 -1.29 -9.49 12.47
N TRP A 71 -0.09 -8.93 12.31
CA TRP A 71 1.09 -9.35 13.06
C TRP A 71 1.02 -8.90 14.52
N ALA A 72 0.61 -7.66 14.77
CA ALA A 72 0.44 -7.12 16.13
C ALA A 72 -0.59 -7.91 16.93
N LEU A 73 -1.72 -8.30 16.30
CA LEU A 73 -2.75 -9.15 16.90
C LEU A 73 -2.34 -10.63 17.01
N GLY A 74 -1.14 -11.00 16.57
CA GLY A 74 -0.62 -12.37 16.63
C GLY A 74 -1.30 -13.36 15.68
N MET A 75 -2.11 -12.88 14.72
CA MET A 75 -2.79 -13.71 13.71
C MET A 75 -1.82 -14.29 12.69
N LYS A 76 -0.72 -13.57 12.45
CA LYS A 76 0.43 -14.01 11.65
C LYS A 76 1.70 -13.81 12.47
N LYS A 77 2.70 -14.66 12.25
CA LYS A 77 3.97 -14.63 12.98
C LYS A 77 5.12 -14.99 12.04
N GLY A 78 6.31 -14.52 12.37
CA GLY A 78 7.51 -14.76 11.56
C GLY A 78 7.53 -13.94 10.28
N LEU A 79 8.41 -14.33 9.35
CA LEU A 79 8.56 -13.66 8.06
C LEU A 79 7.39 -14.01 7.13
N PRO A 80 6.77 -13.02 6.46
CA PRO A 80 5.82 -13.30 5.40
C PRO A 80 6.52 -14.05 4.27
N LYS A 81 5.83 -15.06 3.71
CA LYS A 81 6.31 -15.81 2.55
C LYS A 81 5.66 -15.26 1.30
N TYR A 82 6.46 -14.89 0.31
CA TYR A 82 6.02 -14.47 -1.02
C TYR A 82 6.62 -15.45 -2.04
N GLU A 83 5.76 -16.18 -2.75
CA GLU A 83 6.18 -17.09 -3.80
C GLU A 83 6.39 -16.31 -5.10
N VAL A 84 7.52 -16.52 -5.77
CA VAL A 84 7.84 -15.88 -7.04
C VAL A 84 8.19 -16.97 -8.04
N LYS A 85 7.52 -16.94 -9.19
CA LYS A 85 7.79 -17.82 -10.33
C LYS A 85 8.33 -17.01 -11.49
N LYS A 86 9.13 -17.64 -12.34
CA LYS A 86 9.56 -17.02 -13.59
C LYS A 86 8.38 -17.00 -14.55
N SER A 87 8.14 -15.83 -15.16
CA SER A 87 7.21 -15.69 -16.27
C SER A 87 7.95 -15.84 -17.60
N ASP A 88 7.21 -16.04 -18.69
CA ASP A 88 7.75 -16.05 -20.05
C ASP A 88 7.88 -14.63 -20.65
N VAL A 89 7.60 -13.58 -19.86
CA VAL A 89 7.69 -12.19 -20.29
C VAL A 89 9.12 -11.68 -20.16
N VAL A 90 9.64 -11.09 -21.25
CA VAL A 90 10.95 -10.46 -21.29
C VAL A 90 10.79 -8.98 -21.66
N VAL A 91 11.40 -8.11 -20.86
CA VAL A 91 11.44 -6.66 -21.11
C VAL A 91 12.89 -6.22 -21.26
N TYR A 92 13.18 -5.54 -22.37
CA TYR A 92 14.52 -5.02 -22.67
C TYR A 92 14.59 -3.53 -22.33
N VAL A 93 15.60 -3.14 -21.57
CA VAL A 93 15.91 -1.73 -21.28
C VAL A 93 17.01 -1.28 -22.22
N ASP A 94 16.72 -0.30 -23.08
CA ASP A 94 17.67 0.20 -24.09
C ASP A 94 18.84 0.94 -23.40
N GLU A 95 20.07 0.61 -23.79
CA GLU A 95 21.30 1.26 -23.30
C GLU A 95 21.30 2.77 -23.56
N LYS A 96 20.58 3.25 -24.58
CA LYS A 96 20.41 4.68 -24.86
C LYS A 96 19.72 5.44 -23.73
N LEU A 97 19.03 4.74 -22.82
CA LEU A 97 18.39 5.33 -21.66
C LEU A 97 19.37 5.60 -20.51
N LYS A 98 20.65 5.24 -20.63
CA LYS A 98 21.64 5.34 -19.54
C LYS A 98 21.71 6.73 -18.89
N ASP A 99 21.72 7.78 -19.71
CA ASP A 99 21.80 9.17 -19.24
C ASP A 99 20.43 9.86 -19.13
N ILE A 100 19.33 9.13 -19.40
CA ILE A 100 17.96 9.63 -19.35
C ILE A 100 17.22 9.04 -18.14
N ARG A 101 17.09 7.71 -18.10
CA ARG A 101 16.50 6.92 -17.02
C ARG A 101 16.98 5.45 -17.13
N PRO A 102 18.13 5.11 -16.53
CA PRO A 102 18.88 3.89 -16.84
C PRO A 102 18.21 2.57 -16.43
N TYR A 103 17.29 2.61 -15.44
CA TYR A 103 16.76 1.39 -14.83
C TYR A 103 15.25 1.29 -14.99
N GLY A 104 14.81 0.11 -15.44
CA GLY A 104 13.43 -0.34 -15.43
C GLY A 104 13.36 -1.72 -14.77
N VAL A 105 12.42 -1.89 -13.84
CA VAL A 105 12.13 -3.18 -13.19
C VAL A 105 10.64 -3.47 -13.37
N TYR A 106 10.32 -4.74 -13.57
CA TYR A 106 8.99 -5.18 -13.99
C TYR A 106 8.57 -6.40 -13.18
N ALA A 107 7.28 -6.52 -12.91
CA ALA A 107 6.67 -7.67 -12.27
C ALA A 107 5.28 -7.92 -12.87
N VAL A 108 4.85 -9.17 -12.86
CA VAL A 108 3.50 -9.60 -13.22
C VAL A 108 2.88 -10.22 -11.98
N VAL A 109 1.65 -9.82 -11.66
CA VAL A 109 0.85 -10.42 -10.59
C VAL A 109 -0.39 -11.02 -11.23
N GLU A 110 -0.54 -12.34 -11.12
CA GLU A 110 -1.63 -13.10 -11.73
C GLU A 110 -2.77 -13.32 -10.73
N ASP A 111 -3.95 -13.67 -11.24
CA ASP A 111 -5.15 -14.03 -10.45
C ASP A 111 -5.58 -12.97 -9.42
N VAL A 112 -5.43 -11.69 -9.77
CA VAL A 112 -5.81 -10.58 -8.90
C VAL A 112 -7.31 -10.27 -9.03
N ASN A 113 -8.05 -10.39 -7.93
CA ASN A 113 -9.43 -9.92 -7.84
C ASN A 113 -9.46 -8.46 -7.37
N LEU A 114 -9.51 -7.53 -8.32
CA LEU A 114 -9.62 -6.10 -8.04
C LEU A 114 -11.08 -5.69 -7.89
N ASP A 115 -11.42 -5.09 -6.76
CA ASP A 115 -12.62 -4.29 -6.58
C ASP A 115 -12.28 -2.80 -6.56
N ASP A 116 -13.30 -1.95 -6.49
CA ASP A 116 -13.14 -0.50 -6.54
C ASP A 116 -12.19 0.02 -5.45
N GLU A 117 -12.25 -0.54 -4.24
CA GLU A 117 -11.39 -0.12 -3.14
C GLU A 117 -9.94 -0.58 -3.35
N ALA A 118 -9.72 -1.83 -3.78
CA ALA A 118 -8.38 -2.32 -4.11
C ALA A 118 -7.74 -1.53 -5.25
N LEU A 119 -8.50 -1.16 -6.28
CA LEU A 119 -7.99 -0.34 -7.39
C LEU A 119 -7.63 1.08 -6.92
N LYS A 120 -8.47 1.72 -6.09
CA LYS A 120 -8.15 3.02 -5.49
C LYS A 120 -6.88 2.94 -4.64
N GLN A 121 -6.72 1.89 -3.83
CA GLN A 121 -5.52 1.71 -3.00
C GLN A 121 -4.26 1.51 -3.85
N LEU A 122 -4.34 0.73 -4.93
CA LEU A 122 -3.23 0.54 -5.87
C LEU A 122 -2.78 1.87 -6.49
N ILE A 123 -3.72 2.68 -7.00
CA ILE A 123 -3.46 3.99 -7.60
C ILE A 123 -2.87 4.94 -6.55
N GLN A 124 -3.48 5.01 -5.37
CA GLN A 124 -3.02 5.88 -4.29
C GLN A 124 -1.60 5.51 -3.86
N LEU A 125 -1.30 4.23 -3.64
CA LEU A 125 0.04 3.78 -3.24
C LEU A 125 1.09 4.15 -4.28
N GLN A 126 0.78 3.93 -5.58
CA GLN A 126 1.62 4.37 -6.69
C GLN A 126 1.94 5.87 -6.60
N GLU A 127 0.92 6.71 -6.36
CA GLU A 127 1.11 8.15 -6.24
C GLU A 127 1.93 8.56 -5.02
N LYS A 128 1.65 7.98 -3.84
CA LYS A 128 2.39 8.30 -2.61
C LYS A 128 3.86 7.88 -2.70
N ILE A 129 4.14 6.69 -3.23
CA ILE A 129 5.53 6.24 -3.45
C ILE A 129 6.22 7.17 -4.44
N ALA A 130 5.62 7.45 -5.60
CA ALA A 130 6.25 8.27 -6.62
C ALA A 130 6.46 9.73 -6.16
N LEU A 131 5.53 10.28 -5.36
CA LEU A 131 5.60 11.62 -4.83
C LEU A 131 6.70 11.75 -3.77
N THR A 132 6.65 10.89 -2.75
CA THR A 132 7.50 10.99 -1.55
C THR A 132 8.83 10.27 -1.73
N PHE A 133 8.80 8.94 -1.86
CA PHE A 133 10.01 8.13 -1.99
C PHE A 133 10.71 8.36 -3.34
N GLY A 134 9.92 8.53 -4.39
CA GLY A 134 10.39 8.77 -5.76
C GLY A 134 10.72 10.22 -6.10
N ARG A 135 10.66 11.14 -5.12
CA ARG A 135 10.93 12.58 -5.29
C ARG A 135 10.23 13.18 -6.52
N LYS A 136 8.90 13.19 -6.50
CA LYS A 136 8.05 13.67 -7.61
C LYS A 136 8.38 12.96 -8.94
N ARG A 137 8.41 11.62 -8.93
CA ARG A 137 8.67 10.73 -10.07
C ARG A 137 10.09 10.73 -10.64
N ARG A 138 10.98 11.60 -10.13
CA ARG A 138 12.36 11.70 -10.61
C ARG A 138 13.15 10.43 -10.32
N GLU A 139 13.05 9.91 -9.11
CA GLU A 139 13.82 8.73 -8.65
C GLU A 139 13.03 7.45 -8.83
N VAL A 140 11.72 7.45 -8.53
CA VAL A 140 10.84 6.29 -8.70
C VAL A 140 9.54 6.73 -9.35
N ALA A 141 9.20 6.09 -10.45
CA ALA A 141 7.92 6.22 -11.13
C ALA A 141 7.40 4.81 -11.36
N ILE A 142 6.12 4.59 -11.05
CA ILE A 142 5.46 3.30 -11.14
C ILE A 142 4.32 3.46 -12.15
N GLY A 143 4.17 2.47 -13.01
CA GLY A 143 3.03 2.31 -13.90
C GLY A 143 2.46 0.92 -13.74
N THR A 144 1.14 0.83 -13.68
CA THR A 144 0.36 -0.40 -13.69
C THR A 144 -0.40 -0.48 -15.01
N PHE A 145 -0.45 -1.68 -15.60
CA PHE A 145 -1.02 -1.94 -16.92
C PHE A 145 -1.97 -3.14 -16.87
#